data_AF-A0A8I2BCB1-F1
#
_entry.id   AF-A0A8I2BCB1-F1
#
_cell.length_a   1.000
_cell.length_b   1.000
_cell.length_c   1.000
_cell.angle_alpha   90.00
_cell.angle_beta   90.00
_cell.angle_gamma   90.00
#
_symmetry.space_group_name_H-M   'P 1'
#
loop_
_entity.id
_entity.type
_entity.pdbx_description
1 polymer ?
#
loop_
_entity_poly.entity_id
_entity_poly.type
_entity_poly.pdbx_seq_one_letter_code
_entity_poly.pdbx_strand_id
1 'polypeptide(L)'
;TGLTMEADKFLKYDTILIICLGLVAFAAGTMLGCIFGQLMKIASGGRVNPLIGSAGVSAVPMAARVSQVVGQKANPSNFLLMHAMGPNVAGVIGTAVAAGTMLAMIGPAGK
;
A
#
# COMPACT_ATOMS: atom_id res chain seq x y z
N THR A 1 -7.68 1.13 21.13
CA THR A 1 -7.30 1.60 22.49
C THR A 1 -5.89 1.13 22.74
N GLY A 2 -4.97 2.02 23.14
CA GLY A 2 -3.54 1.73 23.31
C GLY A 2 -3.21 0.89 24.55
N LEU A 3 -3.98 -0.17 24.79
CA LEU A 3 -3.89 -1.00 26.00
C LEU A 3 -2.55 -1.77 26.12
N THR A 4 -1.79 -1.86 25.03
CA THR A 4 -0.44 -2.47 24.98
C THR A 4 0.69 -1.44 24.88
N MET A 5 0.39 -0.14 24.94
CA MET A 5 1.38 0.94 24.90
C MET A 5 1.93 1.27 26.30
N GLU A 6 2.44 0.26 27.00
CA GLU A 6 3.22 0.47 28.23
C GLU A 6 4.61 1.00 27.88
N ALA A 7 5.14 1.93 28.67
CA ALA A 7 6.42 2.60 28.40
C ALA A 7 7.57 1.60 28.20
N ASP A 8 7.62 0.53 28.99
CA ASP A 8 8.66 -0.52 28.91
C ASP A 8 8.56 -1.41 27.67
N LYS A 9 7.39 -1.51 27.04
CA LYS A 9 7.22 -2.28 25.79
C LYS A 9 7.35 -1.40 24.55
N PHE A 10 7.00 -0.12 24.66
CA PHE A 10 7.04 0.81 23.55
C PHE A 10 8.44 1.41 23.33
N LEU A 11 9.16 1.78 24.40
CA LEU A 11 10.51 2.37 24.32
C LEU A 11 11.61 1.30 24.26
N LYS A 12 11.46 0.32 23.37
CA LYS A 12 12.50 -0.68 23.07
C LYS A 12 13.14 -0.41 21.72
N TYR A 13 14.40 -0.83 21.59
CA TYR A 13 15.13 -0.79 20.33
C TYR A 13 14.38 -1.55 19.22
N ASP A 14 13.71 -2.65 19.58
CA ASP A 14 12.86 -3.43 18.67
C ASP A 14 11.71 -2.61 18.08
N THR A 15 11.08 -1.74 18.87
CA THR A 15 9.97 -0.88 18.40
C THR A 15 10.45 0.14 17.37
N ILE A 16 11.63 0.74 17.59
CA ILE A 16 12.26 1.66 16.63
C ILE A 16 12.55 0.91 15.32
N LEU A 17 13.07 -0.31 15.42
CA LEU A 17 13.36 -1.15 14.27
C LEU A 17 12.09 -1.48 13.47
N ILE A 18 10.98 -1.83 14.14
CA ILE A 18 9.68 -2.07 13.50
C ILE A 18 9.19 -0.83 12.73
N ILE A 19 9.32 0.37 13.31
CA ILE A 19 8.92 1.62 12.66
C ILE A 19 9.76 1.87 11.40
N CYS A 20 11.09 1.73 11.51
CA CYS A 20 12.00 1.88 10.37
C CYS A 20 11.71 0.85 9.27
N LEU A 21 11.51 -0.42 9.64
CA LEU A 21 11.18 -1.49 8.70
C LEU A 21 9.84 -1.21 8.00
N GLY A 22 8.84 -0.73 8.74
CA GLY A 22 7.54 -0.32 8.20
C GLY A 22 7.64 0.82 7.18
N LEU A 23 8.51 1.80 7.43
CA LEU A 23 8.77 2.89 6.49
C LEU A 23 9.40 2.38 5.19
N VAL A 24 10.41 1.51 5.29
CA VAL A 24 11.05 0.90 4.11
C VAL A 24 10.06 0.00 3.35
N ALA A 25 9.24 -0.77 4.06
CA ALA A 25 8.21 -1.61 3.45
C ALA A 25 7.17 -0.78 2.68
N PHE A 26 6.74 0.35 3.23
CA PHE A 26 5.80 1.27 2.56
C PHE A 26 6.42 1.91 1.31
N ALA A 27 7.67 2.35 1.41
CA ALA A 27 8.41 2.90 0.27
C ALA A 27 8.59 1.86 -0.84
N ALA A 28 9.03 0.65 -0.49
CA ALA A 28 9.20 -0.46 -1.43
C ALA A 28 7.87 -0.86 -2.09
N GLY A 29 6.78 -0.95 -1.32
CA GLY A 29 5.45 -1.25 -1.85
C GLY A 29 4.95 -0.19 -2.83
N THR A 30 5.19 1.09 -2.55
CA THR A 30 4.81 2.19 -3.44
C THR A 30 5.64 2.19 -4.73
N MET A 31 6.96 1.97 -4.62
CA MET A 31 7.84 1.87 -5.79
C MET A 31 7.46 0.69 -6.69
N LEU A 32 7.23 -0.48 -6.10
CA LEU A 32 6.84 -1.68 -6.84
C LEU A 32 5.45 -1.53 -7.48
N GLY A 33 4.51 -0.89 -6.78
CA GLY A 33 3.20 -0.51 -7.33
C GLY A 33 3.31 0.44 -8.53
N CYS A 34 4.18 1.45 -8.47
CA CYS A 34 4.46 2.33 -9.61
C CYS A 34 5.09 1.60 -10.80
N ILE A 35 6.09 0.74 -10.55
CA ILE A 35 6.74 -0.06 -11.59
C ILE A 35 5.72 -0.97 -12.28
N PHE A 36 4.86 -1.63 -11.51
CA PHE A 36 3.79 -2.46 -12.05
C PHE A 36 2.75 -1.64 -12.82
N GLY A 37 2.40 -0.45 -12.33
CA GLY A 37 1.55 0.51 -13.05
C GLY A 37 2.15 0.95 -14.39
N GLN A 38 3.48 1.09 -14.46
CA GLN A 38 4.20 1.40 -15.69
C GLN A 38 4.26 0.19 -16.64
N LEU A 39 4.40 -1.03 -16.12
CA LEU A 39 4.27 -2.25 -16.91
C LEU A 39 2.86 -2.37 -17.52
N MET A 40 1.81 -2.10 -16.72
CA MET A 40 0.44 -2.06 -17.20
C MET A 40 0.21 -0.99 -18.26
N LYS A 41 0.86 0.18 -18.16
CA LYS A 41 0.83 1.20 -19.22
C LYS A 41 1.36 0.65 -20.54
N ILE A 42 2.48 -0.07 -20.52
CA ILE A 42 3.09 -0.64 -21.73
C ILE A 42 2.19 -1.74 -22.31
N ALA A 43 1.71 -2.67 -21.47
CA ALA A 43 0.84 -3.76 -21.89
C ALA A 43 -0.52 -3.27 -22.45
N SER A 44 -1.05 -2.17 -21.92
CA SER A 44 -2.34 -1.60 -22.35
C SER A 44 -2.21 -0.57 -23.49
N GLY A 45 -1.03 -0.43 -24.09
CA GLY A 45 -0.79 0.50 -25.20
C GLY A 45 -0.92 1.98 -24.80
N GLY A 46 -0.60 2.34 -23.55
CA GLY A 46 -0.58 3.71 -23.07
C GLY A 46 -1.86 4.21 -22.39
N ARG A 47 -2.90 3.38 -22.28
CA ARG A 47 -4.20 3.77 -21.69
C ARG A 47 -4.21 3.89 -20.16
N VAL A 48 -3.32 3.17 -19.47
CA VAL A 48 -3.27 3.15 -18.00
C VAL A 48 -2.26 4.18 -17.49
N ASN A 49 -2.67 5.04 -16.56
CA ASN A 49 -1.76 5.99 -15.93
C ASN A 49 -0.94 5.27 -14.84
N PRO A 50 0.41 5.31 -14.88
CA PRO A 50 1.26 4.67 -13.88
C PRO A 50 1.02 5.20 -12.45
N LEU A 51 0.49 6.42 -12.30
CA LEU A 51 0.08 6.98 -11.00
C LEU A 51 -1.05 6.18 -10.32
N ILE A 52 -1.78 5.35 -11.07
CA ILE A 52 -2.79 4.43 -10.52
C ILE A 52 -2.10 3.28 -9.77
N GLY A 53 -0.87 2.92 -10.15
CA GLY A 53 -0.08 1.87 -9.51
C GLY A 53 0.30 2.18 -8.06
N SER A 54 0.63 3.44 -7.75
CA SER A 54 0.89 3.87 -6.36
C SER A 54 -0.35 3.84 -5.47
N ALA A 55 -1.55 3.87 -6.06
CA ALA A 55 -2.80 3.78 -5.29
C ALA A 55 -3.09 2.37 -4.76
N GLY A 56 -2.30 1.36 -5.16
CA GLY A 56 -2.44 -0.03 -4.69
C GLY A 56 -2.03 -0.26 -3.23
N VAL A 57 -1.46 0.75 -2.56
CA VAL A 57 -1.19 0.67 -1.13
C VAL A 57 -2.49 0.83 -0.35
N SER A 58 -2.78 -0.11 0.56
CA SER A 58 -4.07 -0.36 1.23
C SER A 58 -4.60 0.74 2.17
N ALA A 59 -4.15 1.99 2.02
CA ALA A 59 -4.61 3.14 2.79
C ALA A 59 -5.91 3.73 2.18
N VAL A 60 -7.05 3.07 2.44
CA VAL A 60 -8.36 3.50 1.95
C VAL A 60 -8.91 4.67 2.78
N PRO A 61 -9.43 5.75 2.17
CA PRO A 61 -9.41 6.13 0.74
C PRO A 61 -8.20 7.01 0.36
N MET A 62 -7.27 7.25 1.28
CA MET A 62 -6.25 8.29 1.19
C MET A 62 -5.19 8.04 0.08
N ALA A 63 -4.80 6.80 -0.19
CA ALA A 63 -3.85 6.46 -1.26
C ALA A 63 -4.36 6.88 -2.65
N ALA A 64 -5.65 6.64 -2.92
CA ALA A 64 -6.31 7.07 -4.15
C ALA A 64 -6.41 8.61 -4.24
N ARG A 65 -6.65 9.29 -3.10
CA ARG A 65 -6.68 10.76 -3.03
C ARG A 65 -5.30 11.38 -3.27
N VAL A 66 -4.23 10.83 -2.71
CA VAL A 66 -2.86 11.31 -2.96
C VAL A 66 -2.50 11.16 -4.44
N SER A 67 -2.84 10.02 -5.05
CA SER A 67 -2.61 9.79 -6.48
C SER A 67 -3.43 10.76 -7.36
N GLN A 68 -4.65 11.11 -6.94
CA GLN A 68 -5.43 12.16 -7.60
C GLN A 68 -4.78 13.54 -7.47
N VAL A 69 -4.32 13.95 -6.28
CA VAL A 69 -3.67 15.26 -6.08
C VAL A 69 -2.42 15.40 -6.94
N VAL A 70 -1.59 14.35 -7.01
CA VAL A 70 -0.39 14.35 -7.86
C VAL A 70 -0.77 14.36 -9.34
N GLY A 71 -1.81 13.63 -9.74
CA GLY A 71 -2.30 13.65 -11.12
C GLY A 71 -2.91 14.99 -11.54
N GLN A 72 -3.62 15.66 -10.64
CA GLN A 72 -4.18 16.99 -10.86
C GLN A 72 -3.10 18.07 -10.95
N LYS A 73 -1.96 17.90 -10.25
CA LYS A 73 -0.78 18.77 -10.43
C LYS A 73 -0.17 18.64 -11.83
N ALA A 74 -0.19 17.43 -12.41
CA ALA A 74 0.34 17.21 -13.75
C ALA A 74 -0.67 17.61 -14.85
N ASN A 75 -1.97 17.37 -14.63
CA ASN A 75 -3.04 17.83 -15.52
C ASN A 75 -4.34 18.03 -14.73
N PRO A 76 -4.86 19.27 -14.63
CA PRO A 76 -6.04 19.58 -13.81
C PRO A 76 -7.34 18.95 -14.32
N SER A 77 -7.42 18.53 -15.58
CA SER A 77 -8.59 17.82 -16.14
C SER A 77 -8.54 16.30 -15.93
N ASN A 78 -7.47 15.76 -15.30
CA ASN A 78 -7.29 14.32 -15.14
C ASN A 78 -7.85 13.82 -13.79
N PHE A 79 -9.02 13.19 -13.82
CA PHE A 79 -9.70 12.67 -12.63
C PHE A 79 -9.37 11.19 -12.39
N LEU A 80 -8.30 10.93 -11.63
CA LEU A 80 -7.86 9.55 -11.35
C LEU A 80 -8.61 8.87 -10.19
N LEU A 81 -9.36 9.59 -9.36
CA LEU A 81 -9.92 9.03 -8.12
C LEU A 81 -10.79 7.79 -8.35
N MET A 82 -11.66 7.86 -9.37
CA MET A 82 -12.61 6.78 -9.68
C MET A 82 -11.91 5.53 -10.23
N HIS A 83 -10.77 5.69 -10.91
CA HIS A 83 -9.97 4.57 -11.44
C HIS A 83 -8.98 4.03 -10.41
N ALA A 84 -8.42 4.91 -9.56
CA ALA A 84 -7.44 4.58 -8.53
C ALA A 84 -8.05 3.87 -7.30
N MET A 85 -9.37 3.95 -7.12
CA MET A 85 -10.09 3.19 -6.09
C MET A 85 -10.02 1.67 -6.30
N GLY A 86 -10.01 1.19 -7.57
CA GLY A 86 -9.92 -0.24 -7.88
C GLY A 86 -8.65 -0.90 -7.31
N PRO A 87 -7.45 -0.39 -7.64
CA PRO A 87 -6.19 -0.88 -7.06
C PRO A 87 -6.12 -0.71 -5.54
N ASN A 88 -6.70 0.34 -4.96
CA ASN A 88 -6.69 0.54 -3.51
C ASN A 88 -7.47 -0.58 -2.78
N VAL A 89 -8.63 -0.97 -3.33
CA VAL A 89 -9.40 -2.12 -2.81
C VAL A 89 -8.66 -3.44 -3.05
N ALA A 90 -8.01 -3.60 -4.21
CA ALA A 90 -7.17 -4.76 -4.49
C ALA A 90 -6.01 -4.89 -3.49
N GLY A 91 -5.42 -3.77 -3.05
CA GLY A 91 -4.41 -3.73 -2.00
C GLY A 91 -4.89 -4.30 -0.66
N VAL A 92 -6.09 -3.89 -0.21
CA VAL A 92 -6.69 -4.41 1.03
C VAL A 92 -6.90 -5.92 0.96
N ILE A 93 -7.46 -6.41 -0.15
CA ILE A 93 -7.67 -7.85 -0.37
C ILE A 93 -6.32 -8.59 -0.42
N GLY A 94 -5.34 -8.05 -1.14
CA GLY A 94 -4.00 -8.62 -1.24
C GLY A 94 -3.32 -8.75 0.12
N THR A 95 -3.45 -7.75 1.00
CA THR A 95 -2.92 -7.83 2.36
C THR A 95 -3.60 -8.91 3.21
N ALA A 96 -4.92 -9.11 3.06
CA ALA A 96 -5.62 -10.18 3.74
C ALA A 96 -5.20 -11.57 3.25
N VAL A 97 -5.00 -11.73 1.93
CA VAL A 97 -4.49 -12.97 1.33
C VAL A 97 -3.05 -13.25 1.79
N ALA A 98 -2.18 -12.25 1.81
CA ALA A 98 -0.82 -12.38 2.31
C ALA A 98 -0.79 -12.79 3.79
N ALA A 99 -1.60 -12.14 4.64
CA ALA A 99 -1.72 -12.52 6.05
C ALA A 99 -2.25 -13.96 6.21
N GLY A 100 -3.28 -14.34 5.45
CA GLY A 100 -3.85 -15.69 5.48
C GLY A 100 -2.86 -16.77 5.06
N THR A 101 -2.07 -16.52 4.01
CA THR A 101 -1.02 -17.45 3.57
C THR A 101 0.13 -17.55 4.58
N MET A 102 0.56 -16.44 5.18
CA MET A 102 1.55 -16.47 6.27
C MET A 102 1.07 -17.29 7.46
N LEU A 103 -0.19 -17.13 7.89
CA LEU A 103 -0.78 -17.94 8.96
C LEU A 103 -0.84 -19.42 8.60
N ALA A 104 -1.19 -19.76 7.35
CA ALA A 104 -1.20 -21.15 6.87
C ALA A 104 0.20 -21.77 6.87
N MET A 105 1.24 -21.00 6.58
CA MET A 105 2.63 -21.47 6.60
C MET A 105 3.21 -21.61 8.01
N ILE A 106 2.82 -20.73 8.94
CA ILE A 106 3.27 -20.75 10.34
C ILE A 106 2.51 -21.83 11.16
N GLY A 107 1.34 -22.24 10.70
CA GLY A 107 0.47 -23.20 11.38
C GLY A 107 -0.39 -22.55 12.48
N PRO A 108 -1.41 -23.24 13.00
CA PRO A 108 -2.23 -22.72 14.09
C PRO A 108 -1.33 -22.44 15.30
N ALA A 109 -1.39 -21.22 15.83
CA ALA A 109 -0.75 -20.82 17.08
C ALA A 109 -1.42 -21.56 18.25
N GLY A 110 -1.07 -22.83 18.40
CA GLY A 110 -1.75 -23.79 19.25
C GLY A 110 -1.04 -25.13 19.28
N LYS A 111 0.25 -25.12 19.66
CA LYS A 111 0.88 -26.15 20.48
C LYS A 111 1.80 -25.46 21.48
#